data_AF-A0A516WQE9-F1
#
_entry.id   AF-A0A516WQE9-F1
#
_cell.length_a   1.000
_cell.length_b   1.000
_cell.length_c   1.000
_cell.angle_alpha   90.00
_cell.angle_beta   90.00
_cell.angle_gamma   90.00
#
_symmetry.space_group_name_H-M   'P 1'
#
loop_
_entity.id
_entity.type
_entity.pdbx_description
1 polymer ?
#
loop_
_entity_poly.entity_id
_entity_poly.type
_entity_poly.pdbx_seq_one_letter_code
_entity_poly.pdbx_strand_id
1 'polypeptide(L)'
;MTTTDVWNAIGHLADQWRQSALIQRFTEQLPRNNPATEGIPEMLRTIDSTGFVSGQPLIPSSWESLAQHHPLVNVDAAGHEFLVAAQPIGSAAAIQTSWLRSRLPGYPRIPAPQLAPNTYRTTPETGRDFGWLRDFLEARFELDRVPRGTDQLLGIDKRSYNDAIRAVANALQNTLEWTTFVAQASSLTVGARRELAQVRKRLHSRLSRAAVDEYEPERMVRREDFRRQQVASVIDELSESAREYAIAFEKVDELIDWVSLRILGQLVAYGPPILLTDVEEVERKGDTIKFQSNTPFGRSSLVQIDHPLAPDLALVTSMNFYHDERGTEINKFEAEILAGSAGLLDPEPMS
;
A
#
# COMPACT_ATOMS: atom_id res chain seq x y z
N MET A 1 -5.42 -4.02 12.04
CA MET A 1 -6.65 -3.26 11.85
C MET A 1 -6.33 -1.83 12.22
N THR A 2 -6.83 -0.88 11.43
CA THR A 2 -6.72 0.54 11.74
C THR A 2 -7.53 0.90 12.99
N THR A 3 -7.21 2.03 13.61
CA THR A 3 -7.93 2.60 14.76
C THR A 3 -8.33 4.04 14.44
N THR A 4 -9.26 4.61 15.21
CA THR A 4 -9.65 6.02 15.09
C THR A 4 -8.47 6.98 15.20
N ASP A 5 -7.52 6.70 16.09
CA ASP A 5 -6.30 7.51 16.23
C ASP A 5 -5.43 7.47 14.97
N VAL A 6 -5.33 6.29 14.32
CA VAL A 6 -4.60 6.15 13.05
C VAL A 6 -5.29 6.94 11.95
N TRP A 7 -6.62 6.89 11.86
CA TRP A 7 -7.40 7.65 10.89
C TRP A 7 -7.28 9.16 11.05
N ASN A 8 -7.38 9.67 12.27
CA ASN A 8 -7.20 11.08 12.55
C ASN A 8 -5.78 11.54 12.20
N ALA A 9 -4.76 10.75 12.60
CA ALA A 9 -3.38 11.09 12.32
C ALA A 9 -3.05 11.05 10.82
N ILE A 10 -3.55 10.06 10.08
CA ILE A 10 -3.29 9.93 8.65
C ILE A 10 -4.07 10.97 7.83
N GLY A 11 -5.28 11.35 8.27
CA GLY A 11 -6.04 12.47 7.70
C GLY A 11 -5.26 13.79 7.79
N HIS A 12 -4.76 14.12 8.98
CA HIS A 12 -3.92 15.30 9.17
C HIS A 12 -2.62 15.27 8.34
N LEU A 13 -1.99 14.09 8.19
CA LEU A 13 -0.83 13.95 7.33
C LEU A 13 -1.18 14.16 5.85
N ALA A 14 -2.31 13.63 5.40
CA ALA A 14 -2.81 13.83 4.04
C ALA A 14 -3.07 15.32 3.76
N ASP A 15 -3.63 16.06 4.71
CA ASP A 15 -3.80 17.52 4.61
C ASP A 15 -2.47 18.23 4.37
N GLN A 16 -1.40 17.85 5.08
CA GLN A 16 -0.08 18.46 4.88
C GLN A 16 0.47 18.17 3.48
N TRP A 17 0.28 16.95 2.96
CA TRP A 17 0.72 16.59 1.61
C TRP A 17 -0.06 17.36 0.54
N ARG A 18 -1.38 17.52 0.69
CA ARG A 18 -2.24 18.24 -0.26
C ARG A 18 -1.93 19.74 -0.35
N GLN A 19 -1.22 20.31 0.61
CA GLN A 19 -0.72 21.69 0.53
C GLN A 19 0.43 21.87 -0.47
N SER A 20 1.06 20.77 -0.91
CA SER A 20 2.15 20.82 -1.89
C SER A 20 1.63 21.18 -3.29
N ALA A 21 2.22 22.22 -3.89
CA ALA A 21 1.99 22.55 -5.31
C ALA A 21 2.46 21.44 -6.27
N LEU A 22 3.41 20.58 -5.84
CA LEU A 22 3.80 19.41 -6.61
C LEU A 22 2.68 18.36 -6.59
N ILE A 23 2.14 18.06 -5.40
CA ILE A 23 1.03 17.12 -5.25
C ILE A 23 -0.19 17.60 -6.02
N GLN A 24 -0.59 18.87 -5.88
CA GLN A 24 -1.77 19.41 -6.58
C GLN A 24 -1.69 19.22 -8.10
N ARG A 25 -0.58 19.65 -8.72
CA ARG A 25 -0.34 19.47 -10.17
C ARG A 25 -0.33 18.00 -10.59
N PHE A 26 0.21 17.14 -9.74
CA PHE A 26 0.21 15.70 -9.98
C PHE A 26 -1.20 15.09 -9.91
N THR A 27 -1.96 15.42 -8.87
CA THR A 27 -3.30 14.89 -8.64
C THR A 27 -4.30 15.37 -9.70
N GLU A 28 -4.12 16.58 -10.24
CA GLU A 28 -4.90 17.12 -11.36
C GLU A 28 -4.79 16.30 -12.66
N GLN A 29 -3.77 15.44 -12.79
CA GLN A 29 -3.61 14.57 -13.96
C GLN A 29 -4.15 13.16 -13.75
N LEU A 30 -4.50 12.78 -12.51
CA LEU A 30 -4.95 11.42 -12.23
C LEU A 30 -6.31 11.15 -12.90
N PRO A 31 -6.52 9.94 -13.46
CA PRO A 31 -7.72 9.65 -14.27
C PRO A 31 -9.07 9.94 -13.61
N ARG A 32 -9.14 9.82 -12.28
CA ARG A 32 -10.36 10.11 -11.50
C ARG A 32 -10.62 11.61 -11.32
N ASN A 33 -9.57 12.42 -11.30
CA ASN A 33 -9.67 13.87 -11.15
C ASN A 33 -9.70 14.59 -12.50
N ASN A 34 -9.39 13.87 -13.59
CA ASN A 34 -9.30 14.41 -14.93
C ASN A 34 -9.96 13.49 -15.96
N PRO A 35 -11.17 13.84 -16.44
CA PRO A 35 -11.93 13.01 -17.38
C PRO A 35 -11.40 13.08 -18.82
N ALA A 36 -10.32 13.82 -19.09
CA ALA A 36 -9.76 13.91 -20.44
C ALA A 36 -9.41 12.52 -21.00
N THR A 37 -9.72 12.32 -22.28
CA THR A 37 -9.51 11.07 -23.02
C THR A 37 -8.27 11.14 -23.93
N GLU A 38 -7.37 12.09 -23.66
CA GLU A 38 -6.11 12.28 -24.37
C GLU A 38 -5.00 12.76 -23.41
N GLY A 39 -3.74 12.70 -23.85
CA GLY A 39 -2.58 13.16 -23.09
C GLY A 39 -2.28 12.33 -21.84
N ILE A 40 -1.76 12.99 -20.79
CA ILE A 40 -1.32 12.36 -19.54
C ILE A 40 -2.46 11.57 -18.85
N PRO A 41 -3.70 12.09 -18.71
CA PRO A 41 -4.79 11.34 -18.06
C PRO A 41 -5.13 10.03 -18.78
N GLU A 42 -5.14 10.01 -20.12
CA GLU A 42 -5.40 8.77 -20.89
C GLU A 42 -4.23 7.80 -20.81
N MET A 43 -2.98 8.29 -20.84
CA MET A 43 -1.80 7.47 -20.60
C MET A 43 -1.89 6.78 -19.23
N LEU A 44 -2.20 7.54 -18.17
CA LEU A 44 -2.36 7.00 -16.82
C LEU A 44 -3.54 6.02 -16.73
N ARG A 45 -4.67 6.29 -17.40
CA ARG A 45 -5.82 5.38 -17.47
C ARG A 45 -5.46 4.06 -18.13
N THR A 46 -4.64 4.09 -19.17
CA THR A 46 -4.16 2.89 -19.86
C THR A 46 -3.21 2.06 -18.97
N ILE A 47 -2.31 2.73 -18.24
CA ILE A 47 -1.46 2.08 -17.22
C ILE A 47 -2.34 1.50 -16.10
N ASP A 48 -3.43 2.18 -15.74
CA ASP A 48 -4.34 1.78 -14.67
C ASP A 48 -5.32 0.66 -15.03
N SER A 49 -5.16 -0.01 -16.18
CA SER A 49 -6.01 -1.14 -16.58
C SER A 49 -6.07 -2.26 -15.51
N THR A 50 -5.08 -2.34 -14.62
CA THR A 50 -5.04 -3.28 -13.50
C THR A 50 -5.36 -2.66 -12.13
N GLY A 51 -5.69 -1.36 -12.05
CA GLY A 51 -5.97 -0.61 -10.81
C GLY A 51 -4.71 -0.20 -10.03
N PHE A 52 -3.57 -0.10 -10.71
CA PHE A 52 -2.28 0.16 -10.08
C PHE A 52 -2.06 1.66 -9.75
N VAL A 53 -2.39 2.55 -10.69
CA VAL A 53 -2.29 4.00 -10.51
C VAL A 53 -3.34 4.44 -9.48
N SER A 54 -4.57 3.95 -9.61
CA SER A 54 -5.65 4.26 -8.68
C SER A 54 -5.43 3.68 -7.30
N GLY A 55 -4.85 2.47 -7.17
CA GLY A 55 -4.62 1.85 -5.87
C GLY A 55 -3.38 2.33 -5.13
N GLN A 56 -2.38 2.84 -5.85
CA GLN A 56 -1.12 3.30 -5.27
C GLN A 56 -0.65 4.60 -5.91
N PRO A 57 -1.43 5.70 -5.74
CA PRO A 57 -1.17 6.95 -6.41
C PRO A 57 0.16 7.61 -6.01
N LEU A 58 0.77 7.19 -4.88
CA LEU A 58 2.02 7.75 -4.37
C LEU A 58 3.28 6.99 -4.81
N ILE A 59 3.18 6.06 -5.77
CA ILE A 59 4.32 5.29 -6.28
C ILE A 59 4.52 5.54 -7.79
N PRO A 60 4.67 6.80 -8.25
CA PRO A 60 4.82 7.08 -9.68
C PRO A 60 6.08 6.47 -10.29
N SER A 61 7.10 6.18 -9.46
CA SER A 61 8.35 5.56 -9.91
C SER A 61 8.18 4.15 -10.48
N SER A 62 7.13 3.40 -10.08
CA SER A 62 6.87 2.08 -10.67
C SER A 62 6.02 2.16 -11.94
N TRP A 63 5.35 3.28 -12.21
CA TRP A 63 4.49 3.45 -13.39
C TRP A 63 5.29 3.51 -14.68
N GLU A 64 6.48 4.12 -14.66
CA GLU A 64 7.33 4.19 -15.84
C GLU A 64 7.77 2.79 -16.31
N SER A 65 8.17 1.94 -15.36
CA SER A 65 8.50 0.54 -15.67
C SER A 65 7.28 -0.20 -16.21
N LEU A 66 6.10 -0.03 -15.62
CA LEU A 66 4.87 -0.65 -16.11
C LEU A 66 4.49 -0.17 -17.51
N ALA A 67 4.62 1.14 -17.76
CA ALA A 67 4.33 1.75 -19.04
C ALA A 67 5.22 1.21 -20.16
N GLN A 68 6.52 1.02 -19.89
CA GLN A 68 7.48 0.46 -20.87
C GLN A 68 7.16 -0.99 -21.28
N HIS A 69 6.50 -1.75 -20.41
CA HIS A 69 6.16 -3.16 -20.67
C HIS A 69 4.71 -3.36 -21.13
N HIS A 70 3.89 -2.30 -21.14
CA HIS A 70 2.49 -2.40 -21.53
C HIS A 70 2.31 -2.06 -23.02
N PRO A 71 1.86 -2.99 -23.87
CA PRO A 71 1.86 -2.82 -25.33
C PRO A 71 0.91 -1.71 -25.83
N LEU A 72 -0.05 -1.29 -25.01
CA LEU A 72 -1.01 -0.23 -25.34
C LEU A 72 -0.63 1.13 -24.77
N VAL A 73 0.40 1.23 -23.92
CA VAL A 73 0.81 2.51 -23.33
C VAL A 73 1.84 3.16 -24.25
N ASN A 74 1.49 4.33 -24.79
CA ASN A 74 2.45 5.19 -25.49
C ASN A 74 2.87 6.33 -24.55
N VAL A 75 4.11 6.26 -24.05
CA VAL A 75 4.70 7.36 -23.25
C VAL A 75 5.37 8.33 -24.22
N ASP A 76 4.67 9.41 -24.55
CA ASP A 76 5.24 10.50 -25.32
C ASP A 76 6.18 11.38 -24.47
N ALA A 77 6.75 12.42 -25.07
CA ALA A 77 7.69 13.31 -24.37
C ALA A 77 7.05 14.00 -23.15
N ALA A 78 5.77 14.38 -23.24
CA ALA A 78 5.05 15.03 -22.14
C ALA A 78 4.74 14.04 -21.01
N GLY A 79 4.36 12.81 -21.35
CA GLY A 79 4.17 11.71 -20.40
C GLY A 79 5.46 11.37 -19.66
N HIS A 80 6.59 11.30 -20.35
CA HIS A 80 7.90 11.07 -19.72
C HIS A 80 8.29 12.24 -18.79
N GLU A 81 8.14 13.48 -19.25
CA GLU A 81 8.40 14.67 -18.41
C GLU A 81 7.52 14.67 -17.14
N PHE A 82 6.25 14.31 -17.27
CA PHE A 82 5.33 14.17 -16.14
C PHE A 82 5.79 13.10 -15.15
N LEU A 83 6.15 11.90 -15.62
CA LEU A 83 6.61 10.81 -14.76
C LEU A 83 7.90 11.18 -14.01
N VAL A 84 8.84 11.84 -14.69
CA VAL A 84 10.06 12.38 -14.07
C VAL A 84 9.72 13.44 -13.02
N ALA A 85 8.82 14.38 -13.34
CA ALA A 85 8.39 15.42 -12.41
C ALA A 85 7.67 14.84 -11.18
N ALA A 86 7.05 13.67 -11.28
CA ALA A 86 6.38 12.97 -10.18
C ALA A 86 7.33 12.14 -9.29
N GLN A 87 8.56 11.86 -9.71
CA GLN A 87 9.53 11.06 -8.93
C GLN A 87 9.76 11.54 -7.47
N PRO A 88 9.79 12.85 -7.16
CA PRO A 88 9.91 13.31 -5.78
C PRO A 88 8.77 12.84 -4.87
N ILE A 89 7.56 12.63 -5.40
CA ILE A 89 6.41 12.10 -4.64
C ILE A 89 6.67 10.67 -4.21
N GLY A 90 7.10 9.82 -5.15
CA GLY A 90 7.48 8.42 -4.86
C GLY A 90 8.63 8.33 -3.87
N SER A 91 9.64 9.20 -4.02
CA SER A 91 10.78 9.27 -3.11
C SER A 91 10.35 9.69 -1.69
N ALA A 92 9.50 10.71 -1.57
CA ALA A 92 8.95 11.17 -0.31
C ALA A 92 8.15 10.07 0.40
N ALA A 93 7.32 9.33 -0.33
CA ALA A 93 6.54 8.22 0.20
C ALA A 93 7.45 7.08 0.67
N ALA A 94 8.45 6.70 -0.14
CA ALA A 94 9.40 5.65 0.21
C ALA A 94 10.23 5.97 1.47
N ILE A 95 10.70 7.22 1.59
CA ILE A 95 11.42 7.71 2.77
C ILE A 95 10.52 7.65 4.01
N GLN A 96 9.29 8.12 3.90
CA GLN A 96 8.33 8.13 5.02
C GLN A 96 8.00 6.71 5.48
N THR A 97 7.63 5.81 4.56
CA THR A 97 7.32 4.41 4.87
C THR A 97 8.53 3.69 5.48
N SER A 98 9.73 3.91 4.94
CA SER A 98 10.97 3.35 5.50
C SER A 98 11.27 3.89 6.90
N TRP A 99 11.01 5.18 7.15
CA TRP A 99 11.14 5.77 8.48
C TRP A 99 10.13 5.18 9.47
N LEU A 100 8.88 4.96 9.07
CA LEU A 100 7.87 4.28 9.91
C LEU A 100 8.33 2.85 10.28
N ARG A 101 8.77 2.07 9.28
CA ARG A 101 9.34 0.72 9.49
C ARG A 101 10.55 0.74 10.41
N SER A 102 11.35 1.79 10.39
CA SER A 102 12.52 1.92 11.27
C SER A 102 12.18 2.06 12.75
N ARG A 103 10.92 2.29 13.11
CA ARG A 103 10.43 2.26 14.50
C ARG A 103 10.18 0.85 15.02
N LEU A 104 10.17 -0.17 14.16
CA LEU A 104 9.94 -1.56 14.55
C LEU A 104 11.11 -2.12 15.38
N PRO A 105 10.86 -2.93 16.42
CA PRO A 105 11.91 -3.53 17.22
C PRO A 105 12.82 -4.42 16.38
N GLY A 106 14.13 -4.24 16.56
CA GLY A 106 15.15 -5.00 15.85
C GLY A 106 15.54 -4.44 14.48
N TYR A 107 14.92 -3.36 14.01
CA TYR A 107 15.39 -2.65 12.82
C TYR A 107 16.86 -2.18 12.98
N PRO A 108 17.70 -2.23 11.92
CA PRO A 108 17.45 -2.76 10.57
C PRO A 108 17.65 -4.28 10.45
N ARG A 109 17.91 -5.00 11.54
CA ARG A 109 18.28 -6.42 11.57
C ARG A 109 17.15 -7.33 12.03
N ILE A 110 15.93 -7.07 11.59
CA ILE A 110 14.75 -7.87 11.90
C ILE A 110 14.96 -9.30 11.36
N PRO A 111 14.90 -10.36 12.20
CA PRO A 111 15.18 -11.73 11.79
C PRO A 111 14.04 -12.42 11.01
N ALA A 112 13.04 -11.69 10.52
CA ALA A 112 11.89 -12.25 9.81
C ALA A 112 12.32 -12.96 8.49
N PRO A 113 11.79 -14.17 8.19
CA PRO A 113 12.07 -14.89 6.94
C PRO A 113 11.72 -14.09 5.70
N GLN A 114 10.66 -13.28 5.78
CA GLN A 114 10.19 -12.39 4.72
C GLN A 114 11.26 -11.36 4.32
N LEU A 115 12.23 -11.07 5.18
CA LEU A 115 13.36 -10.17 4.91
C LEU A 115 14.65 -10.90 4.51
N ALA A 116 14.57 -12.18 4.12
CA ALA A 116 15.67 -12.83 3.41
C ALA A 116 15.87 -12.16 2.03
N PRO A 117 17.09 -12.20 1.44
CA PRO A 117 17.32 -11.62 0.11
C PRO A 117 16.44 -12.27 -0.96
N ASN A 118 15.97 -11.46 -1.92
CA ASN A 118 15.15 -11.84 -3.08
C ASN A 118 13.76 -12.42 -2.77
N THR A 119 13.26 -12.22 -1.54
CA THR A 119 11.85 -12.45 -1.20
C THR A 119 10.96 -11.39 -1.85
N TYR A 120 9.66 -11.61 -1.80
CA TYR A 120 8.65 -10.64 -2.27
C TYR A 120 8.74 -9.28 -1.55
N ARG A 121 9.27 -9.24 -0.32
CA ARG A 121 9.50 -7.99 0.42
C ARG A 121 10.84 -7.32 0.11
N THR A 122 11.81 -7.98 -0.50
CA THR A 122 13.18 -7.44 -0.70
C THR A 122 13.61 -7.35 -2.16
N THR A 123 12.76 -7.80 -3.09
CA THR A 123 12.97 -7.64 -4.53
C THR A 123 12.36 -6.32 -5.02
N PRO A 124 13.02 -5.59 -5.93
CA PRO A 124 12.42 -4.41 -6.58
C PRO A 124 11.52 -4.80 -7.75
N GLU A 125 11.42 -6.08 -8.10
CA GLU A 125 10.91 -6.53 -9.40
C GLU A 125 9.48 -6.06 -9.70
N THR A 126 8.51 -6.27 -8.81
CA THR A 126 7.10 -5.98 -9.15
C THR A 126 6.71 -4.52 -9.07
N GLY A 127 7.50 -3.68 -8.38
CA GLY A 127 7.17 -2.28 -8.12
C GLY A 127 5.85 -2.05 -7.37
N ARG A 128 5.21 -3.11 -6.84
CA ARG A 128 3.87 -3.09 -6.24
C ARG A 128 3.82 -2.57 -4.83
N ASP A 129 4.93 -2.47 -4.13
CA ASP A 129 5.00 -1.89 -2.78
C ASP A 129 6.41 -1.31 -2.64
N PHE A 130 6.64 -0.44 -1.66
CA PHE A 130 8.02 -0.11 -1.29
C PHE A 130 8.61 -1.30 -0.55
N GLY A 131 9.44 -2.09 -1.22
CA GLY A 131 10.15 -3.18 -0.59
C GLY A 131 11.10 -2.71 0.53
N TRP A 132 11.54 -3.65 1.34
CA TRP A 132 12.64 -3.54 2.29
C TRP A 132 13.98 -3.54 1.55
N LEU A 133 14.18 -2.51 0.72
CA LEU A 133 15.37 -2.37 -0.11
C LEU A 133 16.59 -2.05 0.73
N ARG A 134 17.75 -2.53 0.26
CA ARG A 134 19.03 -2.38 0.95
C ARG A 134 19.39 -0.92 1.23
N ASP A 135 19.17 -0.03 0.26
CA ASP A 135 19.51 1.39 0.40
C ASP A 135 18.74 2.05 1.55
N PHE A 136 17.47 1.67 1.77
CA PHE A 136 16.68 2.17 2.90
C PHE A 136 17.12 1.58 4.24
N LEU A 137 17.54 0.31 4.27
CA LEU A 137 18.11 -0.30 5.48
C LEU A 137 19.46 0.32 5.86
N GLU A 138 20.26 0.71 4.88
CA GLU A 138 21.57 1.35 5.08
C GLU A 138 21.44 2.85 5.39
N ALA A 139 20.30 3.48 5.10
CA ALA A 139 20.05 4.90 5.34
C ALA A 139 20.01 5.31 6.83
N ARG A 140 19.95 4.35 7.76
CA ARG A 140 19.94 4.52 9.22
C ARG A 140 18.80 5.38 9.75
N PHE A 141 17.60 5.23 9.19
CA PHE A 141 16.42 6.02 9.60
C PHE A 141 16.09 5.90 11.08
N GLU A 142 16.48 4.81 11.77
CA GLU A 142 16.28 4.64 13.21
C GLU A 142 16.95 5.74 14.06
N LEU A 143 17.95 6.43 13.51
CA LEU A 143 18.63 7.54 14.16
C LEU A 143 17.89 8.88 13.97
N ASP A 144 16.98 8.95 12.98
CA ASP A 144 16.27 10.17 12.61
C ASP A 144 15.00 10.36 13.45
N ARG A 145 14.81 11.57 13.98
CA ARG A 145 13.61 11.95 14.75
C ARG A 145 12.34 12.06 13.90
N VAL A 146 12.49 12.30 12.61
CA VAL A 146 11.46 12.47 11.58
C VAL A 146 12.05 12.06 10.22
N PRO A 147 11.24 11.73 9.21
CA PRO A 147 11.75 11.42 7.88
C PRO A 147 12.50 12.63 7.30
N ARG A 148 13.76 12.43 6.89
CA ARG A 148 14.61 13.51 6.38
C ARG A 148 14.31 13.82 4.91
N GLY A 149 14.13 15.10 4.58
CA GLY A 149 14.04 15.57 3.20
C GLY A 149 12.67 15.44 2.55
N THR A 150 11.69 14.76 3.18
CA THR A 150 10.32 14.68 2.65
C THR A 150 9.68 16.06 2.53
N ASP A 151 9.87 16.92 3.53
CA ASP A 151 9.42 18.32 3.52
C ASP A 151 9.98 19.11 2.33
N GLN A 152 11.27 18.92 2.05
CA GLN A 152 11.96 19.56 0.92
C GLN A 152 11.50 19.01 -0.43
N LEU A 153 11.36 17.70 -0.56
CA LEU A 153 10.92 17.03 -1.80
C LEU A 153 9.51 17.48 -2.20
N LEU A 154 8.62 17.63 -1.22
CA LEU A 154 7.24 18.04 -1.45
C LEU A 154 7.04 19.56 -1.39
N GLY A 155 8.02 20.33 -0.91
CA GLY A 155 7.88 21.78 -0.74
C GLY A 155 6.78 22.16 0.25
N ILE A 156 6.65 21.43 1.35
CA ILE A 156 5.62 21.62 2.39
C ILE A 156 6.23 22.18 3.68
N ASP A 157 5.38 22.71 4.58
CA ASP A 157 5.85 23.21 5.87
C ASP A 157 6.45 22.08 6.71
N LYS A 158 7.74 22.24 7.03
CA LYS A 158 8.52 21.25 7.76
C LYS A 158 7.94 20.94 9.14
N ARG A 159 7.46 21.95 9.88
CA ARG A 159 7.01 21.76 11.27
C ARG A 159 5.70 20.99 11.30
N SER A 160 4.72 21.44 10.52
CA SER A 160 3.40 20.81 10.43
C SER A 160 3.50 19.37 9.91
N TYR A 161 4.33 19.13 8.88
CA TYR A 161 4.64 17.78 8.40
C TYR A 161 5.23 16.90 9.51
N ASN A 162 6.25 17.40 10.21
CA ASN A 162 6.94 16.65 11.27
C ASN A 162 6.02 16.28 12.42
N ASP A 163 5.10 17.15 12.79
CA ASP A 163 4.14 16.88 13.86
C ASP A 163 3.11 15.85 13.40
N ALA A 164 2.60 15.95 12.16
CA ALA A 164 1.67 14.99 11.58
C ALA A 164 2.27 13.58 11.45
N ILE A 165 3.49 13.43 10.92
CA ILE A 165 4.11 12.11 10.73
C ILE A 165 4.48 11.44 12.06
N ARG A 166 4.83 12.21 13.10
CA ARG A 166 5.00 11.69 14.46
C ARG A 166 3.68 11.20 15.05
N ALA A 167 2.59 11.93 14.82
CA ALA A 167 1.26 11.51 15.25
C ALA A 167 0.89 10.15 14.62
N VAL A 168 1.17 9.96 13.32
CA VAL A 168 0.97 8.67 12.64
C VAL A 168 1.82 7.57 13.26
N ALA A 169 3.12 7.81 13.48
CA ALA A 169 3.99 6.82 14.10
C ALA A 169 3.54 6.42 15.52
N ASN A 170 3.07 7.39 16.31
CA ASN A 170 2.56 7.14 17.66
C ASN A 170 1.24 6.35 17.63
N ALA A 171 0.31 6.72 16.73
CA ALA A 171 -0.95 6.01 16.56
C ALA A 171 -0.73 4.56 16.10
N LEU A 172 0.20 4.33 15.17
CA LEU A 172 0.59 2.99 14.72
C LEU A 172 1.15 2.14 15.85
N GLN A 173 1.95 2.71 16.76
CA GLN A 173 2.52 1.98 17.90
C GLN A 173 1.47 1.45 18.88
N ASN A 174 0.27 2.05 18.89
CA ASN A 174 -0.83 1.67 19.75
C ASN A 174 -1.78 0.64 19.11
N THR A 175 -1.53 0.20 17.88
CA THR A 175 -2.37 -0.82 17.23
C THR A 175 -2.08 -2.22 17.77
N LEU A 176 -3.05 -3.13 17.59
CA LEU A 176 -2.90 -4.52 18.00
C LEU A 176 -1.73 -5.19 17.27
N GLU A 177 -1.60 -5.01 15.96
CA GLU A 177 -0.53 -5.62 15.17
C GLU A 177 0.85 -5.19 15.66
N TRP A 178 1.01 -3.91 15.98
CA TRP A 178 2.28 -3.39 16.47
C TRP A 178 2.62 -3.95 17.85
N THR A 179 1.67 -3.90 18.77
CA THR A 179 1.86 -4.39 20.14
C THR A 179 2.07 -5.91 20.17
N THR A 180 1.35 -6.67 19.35
CA THR A 180 1.57 -8.10 19.15
C THR A 180 2.98 -8.38 18.61
N PHE A 181 3.45 -7.65 17.59
CA PHE A 181 4.80 -7.82 17.09
C PHE A 181 5.86 -7.49 18.14
N VAL A 182 5.70 -6.42 18.92
CA VAL A 182 6.60 -6.07 20.02
C VAL A 182 6.65 -7.17 21.09
N ALA A 183 5.49 -7.72 21.46
CA ALA A 183 5.40 -8.82 22.42
C ALA A 183 6.13 -10.07 21.90
N GLN A 184 5.90 -10.45 20.63
CA GLN A 184 6.54 -11.60 20.01
C GLN A 184 8.06 -11.40 19.81
N ALA A 185 8.49 -10.18 19.49
CA ALA A 185 9.90 -9.85 19.39
C ALA A 185 10.63 -9.99 20.73
N SER A 186 9.93 -9.68 21.83
CA SER A 186 10.46 -9.73 23.20
C SER A 186 10.48 -11.16 23.76
N SER A 187 9.50 -12.00 23.39
CA SER A 187 9.43 -13.41 23.81
C SER A 187 10.36 -14.33 23.01
N LEU A 188 10.93 -13.83 21.91
CA LEU A 188 11.71 -14.65 20.98
C LEU A 188 13.00 -15.22 21.61
N THR A 189 13.00 -16.53 21.83
CA THR A 189 14.11 -17.27 22.45
C THR A 189 15.35 -17.32 21.55
N VAL A 190 16.51 -17.64 22.14
CA VAL A 190 17.75 -17.86 21.38
C VAL A 190 17.60 -18.99 20.36
N GLY A 191 16.85 -20.05 20.70
CA GLY A 191 16.55 -21.17 19.79
C GLY A 191 15.77 -20.70 18.57
N ALA A 192 14.65 -20.00 18.78
CA ALA A 192 13.83 -19.44 17.71
C ALA A 192 14.62 -18.45 16.83
N ARG A 193 15.47 -17.60 17.43
CA ARG A 193 16.35 -16.69 16.66
C ARG A 193 17.32 -17.44 15.74
N ARG A 194 17.89 -18.55 16.20
CA ARG A 194 18.79 -19.39 15.38
C ARG A 194 18.04 -20.06 14.24
N GLU A 195 16.85 -20.58 14.52
CA GLU A 195 15.97 -21.19 13.52
C GLU A 195 15.61 -20.19 12.42
N LEU A 196 15.13 -18.99 12.78
CA LEU A 196 14.84 -17.92 11.82
C LEU A 196 16.05 -17.57 10.95
N ALA A 197 17.26 -17.48 11.54
CA ALA A 197 18.48 -17.24 10.78
C ALA A 197 18.82 -18.39 9.81
N GLN A 198 18.57 -19.64 10.20
CA GLN A 198 18.74 -20.81 9.31
C GLN A 198 17.74 -20.78 8.16
N VAL A 199 16.47 -20.48 8.43
CA VAL A 199 15.44 -20.34 7.40
C VAL A 199 15.77 -19.25 6.40
N ARG A 200 16.24 -18.09 6.86
CA ARG A 200 16.70 -17.01 5.96
C ARG A 200 17.83 -17.46 5.03
N LYS A 201 18.77 -18.28 5.52
CA LYS A 201 19.82 -18.88 4.68
C LYS A 201 19.24 -19.86 3.65
N ARG A 202 18.28 -20.71 4.05
CA ARG A 202 17.59 -21.63 3.12
C ARG A 202 16.85 -20.86 2.02
N LEU A 203 16.11 -19.81 2.39
CA LEU A 203 15.40 -18.94 1.45
C LEU A 203 16.34 -18.25 0.46
N HIS A 204 17.50 -17.76 0.92
CA HIS A 204 18.47 -17.13 0.03
C HIS A 204 18.89 -18.04 -1.15
N SER A 205 19.08 -19.34 -0.88
CA SER A 205 19.37 -20.31 -1.93
C SER A 205 18.16 -20.59 -2.82
N ARG A 206 16.98 -20.82 -2.23
CA ARG A 206 15.73 -21.13 -2.96
C ARG A 206 15.22 -19.97 -3.83
N LEU A 207 15.52 -18.74 -3.44
CA LEU A 207 15.13 -17.51 -4.13
C LEU A 207 16.34 -16.83 -4.80
N SER A 208 17.40 -17.59 -5.08
CA SER A 208 18.49 -17.08 -5.92
C SER A 208 17.94 -16.70 -7.30
N ARG A 209 18.58 -15.74 -7.98
CA ARG A 209 18.16 -15.31 -9.31
C ARG A 209 18.01 -16.49 -10.27
N ALA A 210 18.99 -17.40 -10.27
CA ALA A 210 18.95 -18.61 -11.10
C ALA A 210 17.73 -19.49 -10.82
N ALA A 211 17.37 -19.69 -9.54
CA ALA A 211 16.20 -20.50 -9.17
C ALA A 211 14.87 -19.85 -9.57
N VAL A 212 14.76 -18.52 -9.46
CA VAL A 212 13.55 -17.80 -9.91
C VAL A 212 13.46 -17.80 -11.43
N ASP A 213 14.58 -17.58 -12.14
CA ASP A 213 14.65 -17.61 -13.60
C ASP A 213 14.35 -19.01 -14.17
N GLU A 214 14.77 -20.08 -13.47
CA GLU A 214 14.41 -21.46 -13.81
C GLU A 214 12.92 -21.75 -13.65
N TYR A 215 12.28 -21.21 -12.61
CA TYR A 215 10.84 -21.37 -12.39
C TYR A 215 10.00 -20.61 -13.42
N GLU A 216 10.32 -19.33 -13.66
CA GLU A 216 9.60 -18.47 -14.60
C GLU A 216 10.53 -17.34 -15.07
N PRO A 217 10.97 -17.32 -16.35
CA PRO A 217 11.98 -16.37 -16.81
C PRO A 217 11.43 -14.96 -17.07
N GLU A 218 10.15 -14.80 -17.41
CA GLU A 218 9.64 -13.56 -18.00
C GLU A 218 8.50 -12.93 -17.19
N ARG A 219 7.60 -13.74 -16.61
CA ARG A 219 6.36 -13.22 -16.03
C ARG A 219 6.54 -12.78 -14.58
N MET A 220 6.78 -11.49 -14.37
CA MET A 220 7.02 -10.87 -13.06
C MET A 220 5.99 -11.23 -11.98
N VAL A 221 4.70 -11.27 -12.32
CA VAL A 221 3.62 -11.64 -11.37
C VAL A 221 3.76 -13.09 -10.89
N ARG A 222 4.05 -14.03 -11.80
CA ARG A 222 4.25 -15.44 -11.42
C ARG A 222 5.52 -15.64 -10.60
N ARG A 223 6.58 -14.88 -10.90
CA ARG A 223 7.82 -14.87 -10.12
C ARG A 223 7.60 -14.36 -8.70
N GLU A 224 6.74 -13.34 -8.53
CA GLU A 224 6.29 -12.85 -7.23
C GLU A 224 5.47 -13.89 -6.46
N ASP A 225 4.50 -14.54 -7.12
CA ASP A 225 3.70 -15.60 -6.51
C ASP A 225 4.58 -16.76 -6.02
N PHE A 226 5.58 -17.15 -6.82
CA PHE A 226 6.58 -18.14 -6.42
C PHE A 226 7.33 -17.72 -5.16
N ARG A 227 7.81 -16.46 -5.07
CA ARG A 227 8.47 -15.95 -3.87
C ARG A 227 7.58 -16.02 -2.64
N ARG A 228 6.31 -15.62 -2.77
CA ARG A 228 5.32 -15.68 -1.69
C ARG A 228 5.09 -17.11 -1.23
N GLN A 229 4.92 -18.06 -2.16
CA GLN A 229 4.75 -19.48 -1.86
C GLN A 229 5.97 -20.07 -1.14
N GLN A 230 7.19 -19.75 -1.59
CA GLN A 230 8.42 -20.24 -0.93
C GLN A 230 8.56 -19.68 0.49
N VAL A 231 8.21 -18.41 0.71
CA VAL A 231 8.24 -17.80 2.04
C VAL A 231 7.16 -18.39 2.96
N ALA A 232 5.93 -18.55 2.47
CA ALA A 232 4.84 -19.18 3.23
C ALA A 232 5.21 -20.60 3.65
N SER A 233 5.71 -21.41 2.71
CA SER A 233 6.13 -22.79 2.97
C SER A 233 7.17 -22.89 4.09
N VAL A 234 8.16 -21.99 4.13
CA VAL A 234 9.17 -22.07 5.21
C VAL A 234 8.66 -21.53 6.53
N ILE A 235 7.68 -20.63 6.55
CA ILE A 235 7.04 -20.13 7.77
C ILE A 235 6.20 -21.25 8.41
N ASP A 236 5.52 -22.06 7.60
CA ASP A 236 4.72 -23.18 8.07
C ASP A 236 5.58 -24.29 8.74
N GLU A 237 6.84 -24.42 8.32
CA GLU A 237 7.82 -25.35 8.89
C GLU A 237 8.44 -24.90 10.23
N LEU A 238 8.26 -23.63 10.62
CA LEU A 238 8.88 -23.07 11.82
C LEU A 238 8.27 -23.63 13.11
N SER A 239 9.07 -23.67 14.17
CA SER A 239 8.56 -23.80 15.54
C SER A 239 7.52 -22.72 15.83
N GLU A 240 6.58 -23.01 16.73
CA GLU A 240 5.46 -22.14 17.06
C GLU A 240 5.91 -20.70 17.38
N SER A 241 6.89 -20.52 18.26
CA SER A 241 7.42 -19.19 18.63
C SER A 241 8.04 -18.45 17.44
N ALA A 242 8.79 -19.12 16.57
CA ALA A 242 9.38 -18.50 15.39
C ALA A 242 8.31 -18.17 14.33
N ARG A 243 7.30 -19.03 14.18
CA ARG A 243 6.17 -18.85 13.26
C ARG A 243 5.29 -17.68 13.69
N GLU A 244 4.89 -17.61 14.96
CA GLU A 244 4.09 -16.49 15.50
C GLU A 244 4.82 -15.16 15.33
N TYR A 245 6.13 -15.13 15.56
CA TYR A 245 6.95 -13.96 15.30
C TYR A 245 6.92 -13.54 13.82
N ALA A 246 7.07 -14.49 12.89
CA ALA A 246 7.04 -14.21 11.45
C ALA A 246 5.66 -13.71 10.99
N ILE A 247 4.57 -14.31 11.50
CA ILE A 247 3.19 -13.87 11.21
C ILE A 247 2.95 -12.46 11.76
N ALA A 248 3.37 -12.19 13.00
CA ALA A 248 3.23 -10.88 13.61
C ALA A 248 4.03 -9.81 12.84
N PHE A 249 5.22 -10.16 12.34
CA PHE A 249 5.98 -9.28 11.45
C PHE A 249 5.21 -8.95 10.17
N GLU A 250 4.62 -9.95 9.50
CA GLU A 250 3.84 -9.71 8.28
C GLU A 250 2.70 -8.74 8.55
N LYS A 251 1.97 -8.93 9.64
CA LYS A 251 0.80 -8.11 9.97
C LYS A 251 1.16 -6.67 10.28
N VAL A 252 2.26 -6.42 10.99
CA VAL A 252 2.69 -5.04 11.25
C VAL A 252 3.26 -4.37 10.00
N ASP A 253 3.96 -5.10 9.12
CA ASP A 253 4.45 -4.56 7.84
C ASP A 253 3.29 -4.24 6.89
N GLU A 254 2.32 -5.15 6.76
CA GLU A 254 1.07 -4.93 6.03
C GLU A 254 0.32 -3.70 6.55
N LEU A 255 0.21 -3.52 7.87
CA LEU A 255 -0.40 -2.34 8.47
C LEU A 255 0.33 -1.04 8.06
N ILE A 256 1.66 -1.03 8.10
CA ILE A 256 2.45 0.14 7.71
C ILE A 256 2.24 0.47 6.24
N ASP A 257 2.30 -0.52 5.35
CA ASP A 257 2.05 -0.32 3.90
C ASP A 257 0.64 0.18 3.65
N TRP A 258 -0.34 -0.41 4.32
CA TRP A 258 -1.74 -0.03 4.18
C TRP A 258 -1.97 1.43 4.56
N VAL A 259 -1.47 1.86 5.72
CA VAL A 259 -1.65 3.22 6.22
C VAL A 259 -0.83 4.22 5.40
N SER A 260 0.46 3.93 5.18
CA SER A 260 1.40 4.90 4.60
C SER A 260 1.32 5.02 3.07
N LEU A 261 0.77 4.02 2.37
CA LEU A 261 0.70 4.02 0.91
C LEU A 261 -0.73 4.03 0.40
N ARG A 262 -1.56 3.11 0.89
CA ARG A 262 -2.93 2.95 0.35
C ARG A 262 -3.85 4.02 0.89
N ILE A 263 -4.03 4.09 2.21
CA ILE A 263 -4.92 5.09 2.84
C ILE A 263 -4.38 6.50 2.58
N LEU A 264 -3.10 6.76 2.91
CA LEU A 264 -2.52 8.07 2.64
C LEU A 264 -2.63 8.43 1.16
N GLY A 265 -2.34 7.49 0.26
CA GLY A 265 -2.43 7.72 -1.18
C GLY A 265 -3.83 8.09 -1.63
N GLN A 266 -4.86 7.35 -1.20
CA GLN A 266 -6.25 7.68 -1.52
C GLN A 266 -6.60 9.09 -1.03
N LEU A 267 -6.29 9.40 0.23
CA LEU A 267 -6.62 10.71 0.80
C LEU A 267 -5.88 11.84 0.10
N VAL A 268 -4.58 11.67 -0.17
CA VAL A 268 -3.77 12.69 -0.86
C VAL A 268 -4.23 12.88 -2.30
N ALA A 269 -4.52 11.79 -3.01
CA ALA A 269 -4.80 11.82 -4.44
C ALA A 269 -6.23 12.21 -4.79
N TYR A 270 -7.20 11.73 -4.01
CA TYR A 270 -8.62 11.78 -4.34
C TYR A 270 -9.47 12.44 -3.26
N GLY A 271 -8.86 12.87 -2.14
CA GLY A 271 -9.56 13.57 -1.08
C GLY A 271 -10.42 12.66 -0.19
N PRO A 272 -11.58 13.13 0.30
CA PRO A 272 -12.45 12.37 1.19
C PRO A 272 -13.05 11.12 0.50
N PRO A 273 -13.56 10.15 1.29
CA PRO A 273 -14.22 8.97 0.76
C PRO A 273 -15.50 9.32 -0.02
N ILE A 274 -15.83 8.48 -1.01
CA ILE A 274 -17.09 8.60 -1.76
C ILE A 274 -18.24 8.08 -0.91
N LEU A 275 -19.33 8.84 -0.77
CA LEU A 275 -20.57 8.32 -0.20
C LEU A 275 -21.34 7.49 -1.24
N LEU A 276 -21.68 6.25 -0.90
CA LEU A 276 -22.55 5.37 -1.68
C LEU A 276 -23.90 5.22 -0.98
N THR A 277 -24.92 5.91 -1.50
CA THR A 277 -26.31 5.83 -1.00
C THR A 277 -27.12 4.75 -1.69
N ASP A 278 -26.81 4.47 -2.96
CA ASP A 278 -27.56 3.55 -3.81
C ASP A 278 -26.78 2.23 -3.91
N VAL A 279 -26.83 1.45 -2.82
CA VAL A 279 -26.22 0.11 -2.75
C VAL A 279 -27.26 -0.99 -2.60
N GLU A 280 -27.07 -2.08 -3.32
CA GLU A 280 -27.94 -3.25 -3.31
C GLU A 280 -27.16 -4.53 -2.97
N GLU A 281 -27.86 -5.62 -2.64
CA GLU A 281 -27.28 -6.95 -2.34
C GLU A 281 -26.09 -6.89 -1.37
N VAL A 282 -26.22 -6.13 -0.28
CA VAL A 282 -25.14 -5.93 0.68
C VAL A 282 -24.97 -7.17 1.57
N GLU A 283 -23.81 -7.82 1.46
CA GLU A 283 -23.43 -8.99 2.25
C GLU A 283 -22.11 -8.75 2.96
N ARG A 284 -22.04 -9.05 4.27
CA ARG A 284 -20.80 -8.96 5.05
C ARG A 284 -20.36 -10.32 5.56
N LYS A 285 -19.07 -10.60 5.40
CA LYS A 285 -18.39 -11.76 5.98
C LYS A 285 -17.07 -11.33 6.62
N GLY A 286 -17.03 -11.25 7.95
CA GLY A 286 -15.88 -10.72 8.67
C GLY A 286 -15.63 -9.26 8.31
N ASP A 287 -14.42 -8.96 7.82
CA ASP A 287 -14.01 -7.63 7.38
C ASP A 287 -14.21 -7.42 5.87
N THR A 288 -14.82 -8.38 5.18
CA THR A 288 -15.15 -8.27 3.76
C THR A 288 -16.62 -7.94 3.56
N ILE A 289 -16.90 -6.98 2.69
CA ILE A 289 -18.26 -6.63 2.26
C ILE A 289 -18.39 -6.76 0.74
N LYS A 290 -19.52 -7.32 0.30
CA LYS A 290 -19.93 -7.40 -1.10
C LYS A 290 -21.18 -6.59 -1.28
N PHE A 291 -21.28 -5.86 -2.39
CA PHE A 291 -22.42 -5.02 -2.69
C PHE A 291 -22.49 -4.74 -4.19
N GLN A 292 -23.66 -4.30 -4.65
CA GLN A 292 -23.87 -3.73 -5.96
C GLN A 292 -23.97 -2.22 -5.86
N SER A 293 -23.48 -1.49 -6.87
CA SER A 293 -23.72 -0.06 -7.01
C SER A 293 -23.63 0.36 -8.46
N ASN A 294 -24.43 1.35 -8.85
CA ASN A 294 -24.32 1.98 -10.17
C ASN A 294 -23.44 3.25 -10.14
N THR A 295 -22.91 3.62 -8.97
CA THR A 295 -22.04 4.79 -8.81
C THR A 295 -20.69 4.50 -9.49
N PRO A 296 -20.20 5.37 -10.40
CA PRO A 296 -19.00 5.09 -11.17
C PRO A 296 -17.71 5.33 -10.35
N PHE A 297 -17.20 4.29 -9.69
CA PHE A 297 -15.90 4.36 -9.00
C PHE A 297 -14.99 3.20 -9.38
N GLY A 298 -13.68 3.41 -9.22
CA GLY A 298 -12.66 2.43 -9.60
C GLY A 298 -12.32 1.45 -8.47
N ARG A 299 -11.54 0.42 -8.81
CA ARG A 299 -10.85 -0.41 -7.81
C ARG A 299 -9.96 0.48 -6.92
N SER A 300 -9.76 0.04 -5.70
CA SER A 300 -9.01 0.74 -4.65
C SER A 300 -9.55 2.10 -4.23
N SER A 301 -10.79 2.44 -4.62
CA SER A 301 -11.47 3.61 -4.09
C SER A 301 -11.79 3.42 -2.61
N LEU A 302 -11.59 4.47 -1.82
CA LEU A 302 -12.10 4.57 -0.46
C LEU A 302 -13.55 5.04 -0.50
N VAL A 303 -14.46 4.23 0.04
CA VAL A 303 -15.91 4.49 -0.01
C VAL A 303 -16.52 4.42 1.39
N GLN A 304 -17.57 5.20 1.61
CA GLN A 304 -18.49 5.07 2.73
C GLN A 304 -19.81 4.52 2.20
N ILE A 305 -20.23 3.37 2.71
CA ILE A 305 -21.48 2.72 2.29
C ILE A 305 -22.56 3.14 3.27
N ASP A 306 -23.63 3.78 2.80
CA ASP A 306 -24.80 4.10 3.64
C ASP A 306 -25.63 2.84 3.91
N HIS A 307 -25.04 1.90 4.66
CA HIS A 307 -25.69 0.65 5.00
C HIS A 307 -25.23 0.17 6.40
N PRO A 308 -26.16 -0.28 7.28
CA PRO A 308 -25.82 -0.69 8.65
C PRO A 308 -24.76 -1.80 8.77
N LEU A 309 -24.54 -2.59 7.72
CA LEU A 309 -23.52 -3.65 7.71
C LEU A 309 -22.09 -3.11 7.54
N ALA A 310 -21.91 -1.90 7.01
CA ALA A 310 -20.62 -1.23 6.86
C ALA A 310 -20.65 0.19 7.46
N PRO A 311 -20.62 0.31 8.79
CA PRO A 311 -20.57 1.63 9.45
C PRO A 311 -19.21 2.32 9.29
N ASP A 312 -18.15 1.56 9.01
CA ASP A 312 -16.81 2.04 8.72
C ASP A 312 -16.61 2.21 7.21
N LEU A 313 -15.61 3.01 6.82
CA LEU A 313 -15.13 3.10 5.45
C LEU A 313 -14.67 1.74 4.92
N ALA A 314 -14.77 1.55 3.61
CA ALA A 314 -14.34 0.36 2.92
C ALA A 314 -13.37 0.71 1.77
N LEU A 315 -12.32 -0.11 1.59
CA LEU A 315 -11.46 -0.03 0.40
C LEU A 315 -11.93 -1.05 -0.62
N VAL A 316 -12.31 -0.61 -1.81
CA VAL A 316 -12.73 -1.50 -2.90
C VAL A 316 -11.54 -2.34 -3.37
N THR A 317 -11.61 -3.65 -3.23
CA THR A 317 -10.52 -4.57 -3.59
C THR A 317 -10.79 -5.29 -4.91
N SER A 318 -12.06 -5.49 -5.27
CA SER A 318 -12.45 -6.08 -6.55
C SER A 318 -13.71 -5.44 -7.14
N MET A 319 -13.80 -5.52 -8.47
CA MET A 319 -14.95 -5.07 -9.27
C MET A 319 -15.15 -6.07 -10.39
N ASN A 320 -16.38 -6.54 -10.54
CA ASN A 320 -16.85 -7.42 -11.60
C ASN A 320 -18.15 -6.86 -12.19
N PHE A 321 -18.34 -6.99 -13.49
CA PHE A 321 -19.60 -6.64 -14.14
C PHE A 321 -20.19 -7.86 -14.84
N TYR A 322 -21.51 -7.91 -14.92
CA TYR A 322 -22.23 -8.87 -15.74
C TYR A 322 -23.48 -8.21 -16.31
N HIS A 323 -24.03 -8.78 -17.38
CA HIS A 323 -25.32 -8.37 -17.90
C HIS A 323 -26.40 -9.30 -17.35
N ASP A 324 -27.48 -8.73 -16.83
CA ASP A 324 -28.66 -9.52 -16.47
C ASP A 324 -29.40 -10.04 -17.72
N GLU A 325 -30.48 -10.81 -17.53
CA GLU A 325 -31.30 -11.35 -18.62
C GLU A 325 -31.95 -10.25 -19.50
N ARG A 326 -31.98 -9.00 -19.03
CA ARG A 326 -32.52 -7.83 -19.73
C ARG A 326 -31.42 -7.02 -20.43
N GLY A 327 -30.16 -7.42 -20.30
CA GLY A 327 -29.00 -6.71 -20.86
C GLY A 327 -28.51 -5.55 -19.99
N THR A 328 -29.10 -5.33 -18.81
CA THR A 328 -28.66 -4.30 -17.86
C THR A 328 -27.30 -4.69 -17.30
N GLU A 329 -26.33 -3.78 -17.38
CA GLU A 329 -25.04 -3.96 -16.72
C GLU A 329 -25.21 -3.84 -15.21
N ILE A 330 -24.75 -4.85 -14.48
CA ILE A 330 -24.73 -4.88 -13.03
C ILE A 330 -23.28 -4.91 -12.57
N ASN A 331 -22.91 -3.93 -11.75
CA ASN A 331 -21.59 -3.81 -11.15
C ASN A 331 -21.59 -4.38 -9.73
N LYS A 332 -20.81 -5.44 -9.52
CA LYS A 332 -20.57 -6.09 -8.22
C LYS A 332 -19.19 -5.75 -7.70
N PHE A 333 -19.15 -5.32 -6.45
CA PHE A 333 -17.94 -4.91 -5.76
C PHE A 333 -17.68 -5.81 -4.55
N GLU A 334 -16.39 -5.97 -4.26
CA GLU A 334 -15.91 -6.51 -2.99
C GLU A 334 -14.98 -5.46 -2.39
N ALA A 335 -15.15 -5.21 -1.10
CA ALA A 335 -14.37 -4.22 -0.37
C ALA A 335 -13.96 -4.76 1.01
N GLU A 336 -12.85 -4.25 1.51
CA GLU A 336 -12.35 -4.52 2.85
C GLU A 336 -12.74 -3.38 3.80
N ILE A 337 -13.43 -3.70 4.88
CA ILE A 337 -13.88 -2.77 5.90
C ILE A 337 -12.68 -2.32 6.74
N LEU A 338 -12.52 -1.01 6.88
CA LEU A 338 -11.40 -0.39 7.58
C LEU A 338 -11.85 0.07 8.95
N ALA A 339 -11.74 -0.84 9.93
CA ALA A 339 -12.22 -0.60 11.29
C ALA A 339 -11.71 0.73 11.90
N GLY A 340 -12.59 1.34 12.70
CA GLY A 340 -12.28 2.55 13.46
C GLY A 340 -12.31 3.82 12.61
N SER A 341 -12.93 3.79 11.43
CA SER A 341 -13.05 4.93 10.51
C SER A 341 -14.42 5.60 10.53
N ALA A 342 -15.40 4.97 11.17
CA ALA A 342 -16.78 5.47 11.23
C ALA A 342 -16.86 6.94 11.68
N GLY A 343 -17.45 7.79 10.84
CA GLY A 343 -17.75 9.20 11.14
C GLY A 343 -16.55 10.14 11.24
N LEU A 344 -15.36 9.73 10.77
CA LEU A 344 -14.14 10.54 10.89
C LEU A 344 -13.85 11.44 9.70
N LEU A 345 -14.38 11.09 8.52
CA LEU A 345 -14.23 11.86 7.31
C LEU A 345 -15.61 12.17 6.79
N ASP A 346 -15.88 13.44 6.49
CA ASP A 346 -17.11 13.82 5.81
C ASP A 346 -17.03 13.31 4.37
N PRO A 347 -17.85 12.32 3.98
CA PRO A 347 -17.78 11.77 2.64
C PRO A 347 -18.37 12.77 1.65
N GLU A 348 -17.82 12.81 0.44
CA GLU A 348 -18.39 13.63 -0.63
C GLU A 348 -19.40 12.80 -1.44
N PRO A 349 -20.60 13.33 -1.71
CA PRO A 349 -21.47 12.73 -2.70
C PRO A 349 -20.81 12.83 -4.07
N MET A 350 -20.80 11.75 -4.83
CA MET A 350 -20.39 11.81 -6.24
C MET A 350 -21.40 12.66 -7.01
N SER A 351 -20.93 13.77 -7.59
CA SER A 351 -21.72 14.73 -8.37
C SER A 351 -21.92 14.31 -9.82
#